data_AF-A0A1I6B728-F1
#
_entry.id   AF-A0A1I6B728-F1
#
_cell.length_a   1.000
_cell.length_b   1.000
_cell.length_c   1.000
_cell.angle_alpha   90.00
_cell.angle_beta   90.00
_cell.angle_gamma   90.00
#
_symmetry.space_group_name_H-M   'P 1'
#
loop_
_entity.id
_entity.type
_entity.pdbx_description
1 polymer ?
#
loop_
_entity_poly.entity_id
_entity_poly.type
_entity_poly.pdbx_seq_one_letter_code
_entity_poly.pdbx_strand_id
1 'polypeptide(L)'
;MYHEAKQEHRAVDSLVLPDLLNTDPGSLEFAGRIKVLKELVEHHIEEEEEEMFKDAQELLSAEQLEELGEQMKQKKLKLMKRAA
;
A
#
# COMPACT_ATOMS: atom_id res chain seq x y z
N MET A 1 -0.49 3.85 -13.19
CA MET A 1 -0.69 4.44 -11.84
C MET A 1 -2.14 4.55 -11.28
N TYR A 2 -2.90 5.66 -11.25
CA TYR A 2 -4.09 5.76 -10.32
C TYR A 2 -5.10 4.60 -10.35
N HIS A 3 -5.58 4.21 -11.54
CA HIS A 3 -6.56 3.11 -11.65
C HIS A 3 -5.95 1.73 -11.36
N GLU A 4 -4.67 1.56 -11.68
CA GLU A 4 -3.87 0.36 -11.44
C GLU A 4 -3.61 0.18 -9.95
N ALA A 5 -3.04 1.18 -9.27
CA ALA A 5 -2.90 1.24 -7.81
C ALA A 5 -4.20 0.87 -7.07
N LYS A 6 -5.35 1.38 -7.54
CA LYS A 6 -6.66 1.02 -6.96
C LYS A 6 -7.02 -0.46 -7.15
N GLN A 7 -6.65 -1.07 -8.27
CA GLN A 7 -6.84 -2.50 -8.47
C GLN A 7 -5.83 -3.33 -7.70
N GLU A 8 -4.60 -2.88 -7.55
CA GLU A 8 -3.58 -3.55 -6.73
C GLU A 8 -3.97 -3.58 -5.26
N HIS A 9 -4.42 -2.45 -4.70
CA HIS A 9 -4.97 -2.39 -3.33
C HIS A 9 -6.12 -3.37 -3.17
N ARG A 10 -7.06 -3.37 -4.13
CA ARG A 10 -8.21 -4.29 -4.11
C ARG A 10 -7.77 -5.75 -4.21
N ALA A 11 -6.78 -6.07 -5.04
CA ALA A 11 -6.28 -7.43 -5.21
C ALA A 11 -5.66 -7.94 -3.90
N VAL A 12 -4.85 -7.12 -3.24
CA VAL A 12 -4.28 -7.43 -1.93
C VAL A 12 -5.39 -7.64 -0.89
N ASP A 13 -6.31 -6.68 -0.75
CA ASP A 13 -7.36 -6.71 0.27
C ASP A 13 -8.39 -7.83 0.08
N SER A 14 -8.82 -8.05 -1.17
CA SER A 14 -9.98 -8.91 -1.46
C SER A 14 -9.61 -10.34 -1.84
N LEU A 15 -8.37 -10.56 -2.32
CA LEU A 15 -7.97 -11.86 -2.85
C LEU A 15 -6.78 -12.43 -2.08
N VAL A 16 -5.69 -11.67 -1.95
CA VAL A 16 -4.43 -12.22 -1.41
C VAL A 16 -4.45 -12.35 0.11
N LEU A 17 -4.85 -11.31 0.84
CA LEU A 17 -4.88 -11.34 2.30
C LEU A 17 -5.88 -12.37 2.86
N PRO A 18 -7.12 -12.50 2.34
CA PRO A 18 -8.06 -13.50 2.84
C PRO A 18 -7.52 -14.93 2.68
N ASP A 19 -6.90 -15.23 1.54
CA ASP A 19 -6.29 -16.53 1.28
C ASP A 19 -5.10 -16.77 2.23
N LEU A 20 -4.18 -15.81 2.33
CA LEU A 20 -3.00 -15.91 3.18
C LEU A 20 -3.36 -16.13 4.66
N LEU A 21 -4.31 -15.36 5.19
CA LEU A 21 -4.74 -15.42 6.59
C LEU A 21 -5.41 -16.76 6.95
N ASN A 22 -5.98 -17.47 5.98
CA ASN A 22 -6.62 -18.77 6.17
C ASN A 22 -5.70 -19.96 5.81
N THR A 23 -4.39 -19.72 5.64
CA THR A 23 -3.43 -20.76 5.29
C THR A 23 -2.50 -21.07 6.46
N ASP A 24 -2.19 -22.35 6.68
CA ASP A 24 -1.19 -22.78 7.65
C ASP A 24 0.19 -22.18 7.30
N PRO A 25 0.81 -21.36 8.17
CA PRO A 25 2.14 -20.78 7.95
C PRO A 25 3.26 -21.80 7.71
N GLY A 26 3.08 -23.06 8.12
CA GLY A 26 4.03 -24.15 7.86
C GLY A 26 3.92 -24.79 6.47
N SER A 27 2.91 -24.43 5.68
CA SER A 27 2.60 -25.08 4.40
C SER A 27 3.32 -24.46 3.19
N LEU A 28 3.49 -25.26 2.13
CA LEU A 28 4.00 -24.76 0.84
C LEU A 28 3.06 -23.74 0.19
N GLU A 29 1.75 -23.87 0.42
CA GLU A 29 0.75 -22.92 -0.08
C GLU A 29 0.96 -21.54 0.54
N PHE A 30 1.26 -21.46 1.84
CA PHE A 30 1.58 -20.20 2.50
C PHE A 30 2.81 -19.54 1.88
N ALA A 31 3.86 -20.32 1.63
CA ALA A 31 5.08 -19.82 0.97
C ALA A 31 4.79 -19.21 -0.42
N GLY A 32 3.90 -19.82 -1.20
CA GLY A 32 3.44 -19.26 -2.46
C GLY A 32 2.63 -17.97 -2.27
N ARG A 33 1.64 -17.98 -1.37
CA ARG A 33 0.74 -16.84 -1.13
C ARG A 33 1.47 -15.62 -0.57
N ILE A 34 2.39 -15.81 0.38
CA ILE A 34 3.17 -14.71 0.95
C ILE A 34 4.11 -14.10 -0.09
N LYS A 35 4.65 -14.93 -1.00
CA LYS A 35 5.48 -14.44 -2.10
C LYS A 35 4.68 -13.53 -3.04
N VAL A 36 3.46 -13.94 -3.42
CA VAL A 36 2.58 -13.10 -4.26
C VAL A 36 2.23 -11.79 -3.56
N LEU A 37 1.90 -11.82 -2.25
CA LEU A 37 1.68 -10.60 -1.48
C LEU A 37 2.89 -9.66 -1.54
N LYS A 38 4.08 -10.21 -1.29
CA LYS A 38 5.33 -9.47 -1.33
C LYS A 38 5.53 -8.80 -2.69
N GLU A 39 5.42 -9.56 -3.78
CA GLU A 39 5.64 -9.05 -5.14
C GLU A 39 4.65 -7.93 -5.50
N LEU A 40 3.36 -8.07 -5.16
CA LEU A 40 2.37 -7.01 -5.41
C LEU A 40 2.65 -5.74 -4.60
N VAL A 41 3.04 -5.88 -3.34
CA VAL A 41 3.32 -4.72 -2.48
C VAL A 41 4.62 -4.03 -2.91
N GLU A 42 5.67 -4.78 -3.21
CA GLU A 42 6.94 -4.20 -3.68
C GLU A 42 6.76 -3.49 -5.03
N HIS A 43 6.02 -4.08 -5.97
CA HIS A 43 5.73 -3.45 -7.25
C HIS A 43 4.95 -2.14 -7.08
N HIS A 44 3.89 -2.17 -6.26
CA HIS A 44 3.09 -0.98 -5.98
C HIS A 44 3.91 0.17 -5.36
N ILE A 45 4.81 -0.17 -4.41
CA ILE A 45 5.71 0.81 -3.79
C ILE A 45 6.66 1.41 -4.83
N GLU A 46 7.25 0.58 -5.70
CA GLU A 46 8.14 1.03 -6.77
C GLU A 46 7.43 2.01 -7.70
N GLU A 47 6.20 1.73 -8.13
CA GLU A 47 5.40 2.66 -8.94
C GLU A 47 5.08 3.98 -8.22
N GLU A 48 4.75 3.93 -6.92
CA GLU A 48 4.54 5.14 -6.13
C GLU A 48 5.80 5.99 -6.04
N GLU A 49 6.95 5.37 -5.74
CA GLU A 49 8.23 6.06 -5.56
C GLU A 49 8.80 6.60 -6.87
N GLU A 50 8.68 5.84 -7.96
CA GLU A 50 9.28 6.19 -9.24
C GLU A 50 8.41 7.09 -10.12
N GLU A 51 7.10 7.08 -9.95
CA GLU A 51 6.16 7.89 -10.74
C GLU A 51 5.42 8.90 -9.87
N MET A 52 4.54 8.42 -8.99
CA MET A 52 3.59 9.30 -8.28
C MET A 52 4.28 10.33 -7.40
N PHE A 53 5.33 9.96 -6.68
CA PHE A 53 6.03 10.88 -5.79
C PHE A 53 6.87 11.90 -6.56
N LYS A 54 7.39 11.54 -7.74
CA LYS A 54 8.07 12.50 -8.62
C LYS A 54 7.06 13.51 -9.15
N ASP A 55 5.92 13.06 -9.65
CA ASP A 55 4.82 13.94 -10.10
C ASP A 55 4.35 14.87 -8.96
N ALA A 56 4.22 14.34 -7.73
CA ALA A 56 3.83 15.16 -6.58
C ALA A 56 4.87 16.24 -6.26
N GLN A 57 6.16 15.94 -6.36
CA GLN A 57 7.24 16.92 -6.16
C GLN A 57 7.29 17.98 -7.26
N GLU A 58 6.92 17.63 -8.50
CA GLU A 58 6.89 18.57 -9.62
C GLU A 58 5.65 19.48 -9.60
N LEU A 59 4.50 18.95 -9.17
CA LEU A 59 3.20 19.62 -9.27
C LEU A 59 2.82 20.43 -8.02
N LEU A 60 3.37 20.10 -6.84
CA LEU A 60 2.99 20.72 -5.56
C LEU A 60 4.13 21.59 -5.02
N SER A 61 3.78 22.72 -4.39
CA SER A 61 4.75 23.55 -3.68
C SER A 61 5.25 22.87 -2.40
N ALA A 62 6.38 23.34 -1.87
CA ALA A 62 6.92 22.84 -0.60
C ALA A 62 5.91 23.00 0.56
N GLU A 63 5.19 24.12 0.61
CA GLU A 63 4.16 24.36 1.62
C GLU A 63 2.97 23.40 1.46
N GLN A 64 2.54 23.11 0.23
CA GLN A 64 1.47 22.14 -0.04
C GLN A 64 1.87 20.72 0.37
N LEU A 65 3.12 20.33 0.11
CA LEU A 65 3.66 19.02 0.50
C LEU A 65 3.77 18.90 2.03
N GLU A 66 4.21 19.95 2.72
CA GLU A 66 4.29 19.97 4.19
C GLU A 66 2.89 19.86 4.82
N GLU A 67 1.92 20.63 4.31
CA GLU A 67 0.53 20.56 4.74
C GLU A 67 -0.05 19.15 4.54
N LEU A 68 0.14 18.57 3.34
CA LEU A 68 -0.32 17.22 3.02
C LEU A 68 0.32 16.18 3.95
N GLY A 69 1.61 16.30 4.23
CA GLY A 69 2.33 15.41 5.16
C GLY A 69 1.73 15.43 6.57
N GLU A 70 1.41 16.61 7.11
CA GLU A 70 0.76 16.72 8.42
C GLU A 70 -0.67 16.15 8.39
N GLN A 71 -1.44 16.40 7.33
CA GLN A 71 -2.77 15.79 7.15
C GLN A 71 -2.69 14.24 7.14
N MET A 72 -1.72 13.67 6.40
CA MET A 72 -1.49 12.22 6.34
C MET A 72 -1.10 11.65 7.70
N LYS A 73 -0.20 12.31 8.44
CA LYS A 73 0.20 11.91 9.79
C LYS A 73 -0.98 11.89 10.75
N GLN A 74 -1.81 12.94 10.75
CA GLN A 74 -3.01 13.00 11.59
C GLN A 74 -4.02 11.90 11.22
N LYS A 75 -4.20 11.63 9.92
CA LYS A 75 -5.05 10.54 9.44
C LYS A 75 -4.53 9.17 9.89
N LYS A 76 -3.22 8.92 9.79
CA LYS A 76 -2.59 7.68 10.27
C LYS A 76 -2.85 7.47 11.76
N LEU A 77 -2.64 8.50 12.60
CA LEU A 77 -2.91 8.43 14.03
C LEU A 77 -4.38 8.09 14.33
N LYS A 78 -5.33 8.70 13.62
CA LYS A 78 -6.77 8.40 13.77
C LYS A 78 -7.10 6.96 13.39
N LEU A 79 -6.54 6.45 12.30
CA LEU A 79 -6.75 5.07 11.85
C LEU A 79 -6.15 4.04 12.81
N MET A 80 -4.92 4.28 13.29
CA MET A 80 -4.27 3.40 14.27
C MET A 80 -5.02 3.35 15.59
N LYS A 81 -5.56 4.48 16.07
CA LYS A 81 -6.41 4.51 17.28
C LYS A 81 -7.72 3.74 17.11
N ARG A 82 -8.26 3.64 15.90
CA ARG A 82 -9.50 2.89 15.62
C ARG A 82 -9.24 1.38 15.51
N ALA A 83 -8.03 0.99 15.15
CA ALA A 83 -7.64 -0.41 14.98
C ALA A 83 -7.17 -1.08 16.29
N ALA A 84 -6.85 -0.27 17.32
CA ALA A 84 -6.53 -0.72 18.68
C ALA A 84 -7.80 -0.89 19.52
#